data_AF-A0A7I8DJX9-F1
#
_entry.id   AF-A0A7I8DJX9-F1
#
_cell.length_a   1.000
_cell.length_b   1.000
_cell.length_c   1.000
_cell.angle_alpha   90.00
_cell.angle_beta   90.00
_cell.angle_gamma   90.00
#
_symmetry.space_group_name_H-M   'P 1'
#
loop_
_entity.id
_entity.type
_entity.pdbx_description
1 polymer ?
#
loop_
_entity_poly.entity_id
_entity_poly.type
_entity_poly.pdbx_seq_one_letter_code
_entity_poly.pdbx_strand_id
1 'polypeptide(L)'
;MGYKVAIEGEADSFREVLVKEFLKADVNEAEKDEDVDILVYCINPPSCDEFDYDALLKAYENTALELLRKTSKYLPRLDRGRKKRLCFITSIESSINNTRTSDHWERIISAACNMAVKTLFNRLSPSGYTFRVYGVMDFKDLTEASYAVSYILQDRSLEEESWQHSDEKRIVIRDKEEREYSW
;
A
#
# COMPACT_ATOMS: atom_id res chain seq x y z
N MET A 1 -12.05 -11.65 -17.97
CA MET A 1 -10.58 -11.43 -17.86
C MET A 1 -10.38 -10.63 -16.58
N GLY A 2 -9.90 -11.28 -15.52
CA GLY A 2 -9.64 -10.65 -14.23
C GLY A 2 -8.55 -9.58 -14.29
N TYR A 3 -8.47 -8.78 -13.23
CA TYR A 3 -7.42 -7.76 -13.07
C TYR A 3 -6.05 -8.42 -12.84
N LYS A 4 -4.98 -7.67 -13.13
CA LYS A 4 -3.60 -8.05 -12.84
C LYS A 4 -3.00 -7.20 -11.73
N VAL A 5 -2.42 -7.84 -10.74
CA VAL A 5 -1.81 -7.17 -9.57
C VAL A 5 -0.29 -7.33 -9.58
N ALA A 6 0.44 -6.29 -9.18
CA ALA A 6 1.84 -6.40 -8.80
C ALA A 6 1.94 -6.17 -7.29
N ILE A 7 2.61 -7.07 -6.57
CA ILE A 7 2.75 -6.98 -5.11
C ILE A 7 4.23 -6.83 -4.77
N GLU A 8 4.59 -5.70 -4.17
CA GLU A 8 5.97 -5.28 -3.88
C GLU A 8 6.10 -4.84 -2.40
N GLY A 9 7.32 -4.51 -1.99
CA GLY A 9 7.64 -4.16 -0.60
C GLY A 9 8.27 -5.32 0.16
N GLU A 10 8.15 -5.30 1.49
CA GLU A 10 8.79 -6.29 2.36
C GLU A 10 8.34 -7.72 1.98
N ALA A 11 9.31 -8.63 1.90
CA ALA A 11 9.07 -10.03 1.57
C ALA A 11 8.83 -10.82 2.87
N ASP A 12 7.62 -10.69 3.42
CA ASP A 12 7.20 -11.36 4.64
C ASP A 12 6.06 -12.36 4.39
N SER A 13 5.69 -13.10 5.44
CA SER A 13 4.57 -14.04 5.42
C SER A 13 3.23 -13.36 5.09
N PHE A 14 3.08 -12.08 5.43
CA PHE A 14 1.87 -11.31 5.10
C PHE A 14 1.73 -11.14 3.59
N ARG A 15 2.82 -10.76 2.91
CA ARG A 15 2.87 -10.65 1.44
C ARG A 15 2.59 -11.99 0.76
N GLU A 16 3.13 -13.08 1.26
CA GLU A 16 2.84 -14.42 0.71
C GLU A 16 1.35 -14.78 0.81
N VAL A 17 0.69 -14.39 1.89
CA VAL A 17 -0.76 -14.59 2.05
C VAL A 17 -1.55 -13.66 1.15
N LEU A 18 -1.15 -12.39 0.99
CA LEU A 18 -1.78 -11.47 0.03
C LEU A 18 -1.82 -12.06 -1.38
N VAL A 19 -0.71 -12.61 -1.87
CA VAL A 19 -0.65 -13.26 -3.19
C VAL A 19 -1.71 -14.36 -3.31
N LYS A 20 -1.84 -15.21 -2.28
CA LYS A 20 -2.83 -16.30 -2.25
C LYS A 20 -4.26 -15.76 -2.21
N GLU A 21 -4.51 -14.69 -1.46
CA GLU A 21 -5.84 -14.07 -1.35
C GLU A 21 -6.26 -13.36 -2.65
N PHE A 22 -5.33 -12.68 -3.35
CA PHE A 22 -5.60 -12.13 -4.69
C PHE A 22 -5.94 -13.23 -5.70
N LEU A 23 -5.20 -14.35 -5.67
CA LEU A 23 -5.49 -15.50 -6.54
C LEU A 23 -6.87 -16.09 -6.26
N LYS A 24 -7.29 -16.20 -4.99
CA LYS A 24 -8.65 -16.63 -4.61
C LYS A 24 -9.73 -15.69 -5.13
N ALA A 25 -9.41 -14.40 -5.29
CA ALA A 25 -10.30 -13.38 -5.84
C ALA A 25 -10.26 -13.27 -7.37
N ASP A 26 -9.67 -14.25 -8.08
CA ASP A 26 -9.50 -14.27 -9.54
C ASP A 26 -8.66 -13.08 -10.08
N VAL A 27 -7.72 -12.59 -9.28
CA VAL A 27 -6.75 -11.55 -9.64
C VAL A 27 -5.36 -12.17 -9.66
N ASN A 28 -4.77 -12.25 -10.85
CA ASN A 28 -3.48 -12.90 -11.04
C ASN A 28 -2.33 -11.91 -10.84
N GLU A 29 -1.20 -12.41 -10.34
CA GLU A 29 0.03 -11.61 -10.30
C GLU A 29 0.53 -11.36 -11.73
N ALA A 30 0.86 -10.11 -12.04
CA ALA A 30 1.33 -9.71 -13.35
C ALA A 30 2.74 -10.27 -13.60
N GLU A 31 2.94 -10.93 -14.73
CA GLU A 31 4.27 -11.42 -15.09
C GLU A 31 5.22 -10.26 -15.41
N LYS A 32 6.51 -10.60 -15.59
CA LYS A 32 7.53 -9.62 -15.97
C LYS A 32 7.14 -9.02 -17.33
N ASP A 33 7.08 -7.69 -17.39
CA ASP A 33 6.75 -6.87 -18.58
C ASP A 33 5.27 -6.82 -18.99
N GLU A 34 4.36 -7.49 -18.27
CA GLU A 34 2.92 -7.35 -18.50
C GLU A 34 2.36 -6.02 -17.99
N ASP A 35 1.24 -5.57 -18.55
CA ASP A 35 0.50 -4.44 -18.00
C ASP A 35 -0.09 -4.80 -16.63
N VAL A 36 -0.21 -3.79 -15.76
CA VAL A 36 -0.62 -3.96 -14.36
C VAL A 36 -1.84 -3.09 -14.12
N ASP A 37 -2.84 -3.60 -13.41
CA ASP A 37 -4.04 -2.85 -13.05
C ASP A 37 -3.95 -2.27 -11.63
N ILE A 38 -3.31 -3.01 -10.74
CA ILE A 38 -3.22 -2.71 -9.31
C ILE A 38 -1.77 -2.92 -8.86
N LEU A 39 -1.13 -1.89 -8.30
CA LEU A 39 0.11 -2.05 -7.55
C LEU A 39 -0.21 -2.06 -6.07
N VAL A 40 0.22 -3.10 -5.35
CA VAL A 40 0.18 -3.18 -3.89
C VAL A 40 1.60 -3.09 -3.37
N TYR A 41 1.86 -2.17 -2.44
CA TYR A 41 3.15 -2.03 -1.79
C TYR A 41 3.02 -2.20 -0.27
N CYS A 42 3.69 -3.20 0.29
CA CYS A 42 3.73 -3.48 1.72
C CYS A 42 4.83 -2.64 2.41
N ILE A 43 4.39 -1.68 3.23
CA ILE A 43 5.21 -0.80 4.05
C ILE A 43 5.32 -1.41 5.45
N ASN A 44 6.32 -2.26 5.64
CA ASN A 44 6.64 -2.91 6.91
C ASN A 44 8.14 -2.73 7.20
N PRO A 45 8.59 -1.53 7.62
CA PRO A 45 10.00 -1.30 7.87
C PRO A 45 10.50 -2.20 9.01
N PRO A 46 11.75 -2.69 8.94
CA PRO A 46 12.31 -3.50 10.01
C PRO A 46 12.46 -2.70 11.30
N SER A 47 12.34 -3.36 12.44
CA SER A 47 12.61 -2.76 13.76
C SER A 47 14.01 -2.15 13.78
N CYS A 48 14.11 -0.92 14.31
CA CYS A 48 15.38 -0.21 14.43
C CYS A 48 15.66 0.09 15.91
N ASP A 49 16.91 -0.08 16.32
CA ASP A 49 17.34 0.25 17.68
C ASP A 49 17.51 1.76 17.86
N GLU A 50 17.35 2.22 19.11
CA GLU A 50 17.57 3.62 19.48
C GLU A 50 19.01 4.04 19.14
N PHE A 51 19.17 5.20 18.49
CA PHE A 51 20.46 5.77 18.08
C PHE A 51 21.29 4.98 17.05
N ASP A 52 20.79 3.88 16.49
CA ASP A 52 21.43 3.22 15.34
C ASP A 52 21.03 3.91 14.03
N TYR A 53 21.68 5.04 13.76
CA TYR A 53 21.41 5.84 12.56
C TYR A 53 21.78 5.15 11.25
N ASP A 54 22.75 4.24 11.26
CA ASP A 54 23.16 3.51 10.06
C ASP A 54 22.10 2.46 9.68
N ALA A 55 21.56 1.73 10.67
CA ALA A 55 20.42 0.85 10.46
C ALA A 55 19.18 1.63 10.00
N LEU A 56 18.89 2.77 10.63
CA LEU A 56 17.76 3.62 10.27
C LEU A 56 17.87 4.15 8.83
N LEU A 57 19.04 4.61 8.41
CA LEU A 57 19.28 5.06 7.05
C LEU A 57 19.10 3.92 6.04
N LYS A 58 19.66 2.74 6.33
CA LYS A 58 19.51 1.57 5.47
C LYS A 58 18.05 1.13 5.35
N ALA A 59 17.30 1.16 6.44
CA ALA A 59 15.88 0.83 6.44
C ALA A 59 15.05 1.90 5.69
N TYR A 60 15.40 3.19 5.82
CA TYR A 60 14.83 4.26 4.98
C TYR A 60 15.07 4.02 3.48
N GLU A 61 16.30 3.68 3.08
CA GLU A 61 16.64 3.41 1.69
C GLU A 61 15.89 2.19 1.14
N ASN A 62 15.80 1.12 1.92
CA ASN A 62 15.19 -0.14 1.51
C ASN A 62 13.65 -0.13 1.55
N THR A 63 13.04 0.76 2.32
CA THR A 63 11.58 0.83 2.42
C THR A 63 11.02 2.07 1.71
N ALA A 64 11.43 3.28 2.12
CA ALA A 64 10.83 4.53 1.63
C ALA A 64 11.33 4.92 0.23
N LEU A 65 12.64 4.83 -0.03
CA LEU A 65 13.15 5.11 -1.38
C LEU A 65 12.76 4.00 -2.36
N GLU A 66 12.76 2.74 -1.90
CA GLU A 66 12.34 1.61 -2.74
C GLU A 66 10.86 1.71 -3.12
N LEU A 67 9.98 2.21 -2.23
CA LEU A 67 8.59 2.52 -2.56
C LEU A 67 8.51 3.44 -3.78
N LEU A 68 9.25 4.56 -3.75
CA LEU A 68 9.26 5.51 -4.86
C LEU A 68 9.84 4.90 -6.15
N ARG A 69 10.93 4.12 -6.05
CA ARG A 69 11.55 3.45 -7.19
C ARG A 69 10.60 2.44 -7.83
N LYS A 70 9.97 1.59 -7.01
CA LYS A 70 9.00 0.58 -7.46
C LYS A 70 7.78 1.26 -8.05
N THR A 71 7.15 2.21 -7.36
CA THR A 71 6.01 2.95 -7.92
C THR A 71 6.38 3.55 -9.27
N SER A 72 7.51 4.27 -9.38
CA SER A 72 7.97 4.86 -10.64
C SER A 72 8.18 3.84 -11.76
N LYS A 73 8.69 2.65 -11.44
CA LYS A 73 8.86 1.56 -12.41
C LYS A 73 7.52 1.02 -12.92
N TYR A 74 6.49 1.00 -12.08
CA TYR A 74 5.17 0.47 -12.43
C TYR A 74 4.25 1.49 -13.09
N LEU A 75 4.47 2.81 -12.96
CA LEU A 75 3.61 3.83 -13.58
C LEU A 75 3.35 3.58 -15.08
N PRO A 76 4.36 3.31 -15.94
CA PRO A 76 4.09 3.06 -17.37
C PRO A 76 3.31 1.76 -17.65
N ARG A 77 3.33 0.81 -16.71
CA ARG A 77 2.57 -0.46 -16.80
C ARG A 77 1.13 -0.26 -16.33
N LEU A 78 0.93 0.56 -15.29
CA LEU A 78 -0.38 1.01 -14.83
C LEU A 78 -1.08 1.88 -15.89
N ASP A 79 -0.34 2.73 -16.59
CA ASP A 79 -0.90 3.58 -17.65
C ASP A 79 -1.47 2.78 -18.83
N ARG A 80 -0.91 1.58 -19.10
CA ARG A 80 -1.38 0.65 -20.13
C ARG A 80 -2.38 -0.38 -19.61
N GLY A 81 -2.46 -0.54 -18.30
CA GLY A 81 -3.44 -1.38 -17.63
C GLY A 81 -4.87 -0.86 -17.80
N ARG A 82 -5.83 -1.68 -17.41
CA ARG A 82 -7.25 -1.37 -17.35
C ARG A 82 -7.58 -0.50 -16.14
N LYS A 83 -6.73 -0.53 -15.10
CA LYS A 83 -6.90 0.23 -13.87
C LYS A 83 -5.57 0.88 -13.47
N LYS A 84 -5.67 2.06 -12.84
CA LYS A 84 -4.52 2.83 -12.33
C LYS A 84 -4.56 2.90 -10.81
N ARG A 85 -4.60 1.74 -10.15
CA ARG A 85 -4.76 1.68 -8.69
C ARG A 85 -3.41 1.50 -7.99
N LEU A 86 -3.12 2.40 -7.06
CA LEU A 86 -1.99 2.32 -6.15
C LEU A 86 -2.50 2.01 -4.74
N CYS A 87 -2.08 0.89 -4.19
CA CYS A 87 -2.47 0.40 -2.87
C CYS A 87 -1.25 0.34 -1.97
N PHE A 88 -1.36 0.87 -0.77
CA PHE A 88 -0.31 0.83 0.23
C PHE A 88 -0.85 0.11 1.46
N ILE A 89 -0.12 -0.89 1.91
CA ILE A 89 -0.44 -1.62 3.15
C ILE A 89 0.58 -1.17 4.18
N THR A 90 0.13 -0.66 5.31
CA THR A 90 1.00 -0.19 6.38
C THR A 90 0.41 -0.58 7.73
N SER A 91 1.14 -0.37 8.82
CA SER A 91 0.60 -0.54 10.16
C SER A 91 -0.28 0.65 10.52
N ILE A 92 -1.40 0.43 11.22
CA ILE A 92 -2.23 1.53 11.77
C ILE A 92 -1.47 2.46 12.73
N GLU A 93 -0.38 1.98 13.32
CA GLU A 93 0.50 2.79 14.19
C GLU A 93 1.47 3.68 13.40
N SER A 94 1.47 3.60 12.06
CA SER A 94 2.16 4.58 11.20
C SER A 94 1.52 5.96 11.25
N SER A 95 0.25 6.04 11.65
CA SER A 95 -0.44 7.30 11.93
C SER A 95 0.06 7.88 13.23
N ILE A 96 0.58 9.11 13.20
CA ILE A 96 1.11 9.80 14.38
C ILE A 96 0.04 9.90 15.48
N ASN A 97 -1.22 10.10 15.11
CA ASN A 97 -2.33 10.23 16.06
C ASN A 97 -2.75 8.88 16.68
N ASN A 98 -2.27 7.76 16.14
CA ASN A 98 -2.64 6.41 16.57
C ASN A 98 -1.43 5.59 17.03
N THR A 99 -0.22 6.14 16.97
CA THR A 99 0.99 5.53 17.54
C THR A 99 0.83 5.43 19.06
N ARG A 100 0.98 4.21 19.62
CA ARG A 100 0.77 3.93 21.05
C ARG A 100 2.06 3.74 21.84
N THR A 101 3.19 3.71 21.15
CA THR A 101 4.50 3.34 21.69
C THR A 101 5.56 4.36 21.28
N SER A 102 6.47 4.71 22.19
CA SER A 102 7.54 5.71 21.96
C SER A 102 8.84 5.11 21.42
N ASP A 103 9.03 3.80 21.57
CA ASP A 103 10.34 3.15 21.45
C ASP A 103 10.53 2.44 20.10
N HIS A 104 9.85 2.93 19.06
CA HIS A 104 9.83 2.33 17.72
C HIS A 104 10.41 3.30 16.69
N TRP A 105 11.73 3.27 16.53
CA TRP A 105 12.44 4.21 15.66
C TRP A 105 12.13 4.01 14.17
N GLU A 106 11.74 2.80 13.77
CA GLU A 106 11.28 2.49 12.42
C GLU A 106 10.02 3.27 12.01
N ARG A 107 9.30 3.88 12.95
CA ARG A 107 8.14 4.75 12.66
C ARG A 107 8.54 6.03 11.93
N ILE A 108 9.79 6.48 12.06
CA ILE A 108 10.33 7.59 11.24
C ILE A 108 10.26 7.23 9.76
N ILE A 109 10.55 5.97 9.42
CA ILE A 109 10.48 5.46 8.03
C ILE A 109 9.02 5.36 7.57
N SER A 110 8.12 4.92 8.46
CA SER A 110 6.68 4.90 8.17
C SER A 110 6.15 6.30 7.86
N ALA A 111 6.53 7.31 8.66
CA ALA A 111 6.17 8.71 8.42
C ALA A 111 6.73 9.23 7.08
N ALA A 112 7.95 8.83 6.71
CA ALA A 112 8.51 9.16 5.40
C ALA A 112 7.75 8.48 4.24
N CYS A 113 7.38 7.21 4.39
CA CYS A 113 6.57 6.48 3.40
C CYS A 113 5.19 7.11 3.24
N ASN A 114 4.58 7.53 4.34
CA ASN A 114 3.39 8.36 4.32
C ASN A 114 3.70 9.58 3.44
N MET A 115 4.58 10.50 3.82
CA MET A 115 4.84 11.71 3.02
C MET A 115 5.11 11.46 1.52
N ALA A 116 5.80 10.36 1.17
CA ALA A 116 5.97 9.91 -0.21
C ALA A 116 4.62 9.58 -0.89
N VAL A 117 3.77 8.76 -0.26
CA VAL A 117 2.46 8.36 -0.76
C VAL A 117 1.51 9.58 -0.89
N LYS A 118 1.59 10.58 0.01
CA LYS A 118 0.82 11.84 -0.13
C LYS A 118 1.26 12.64 -1.34
N THR A 119 2.57 12.70 -1.57
CA THR A 119 3.15 13.40 -2.73
C THR A 119 2.74 12.73 -4.03
N LEU A 120 2.76 11.40 -4.07
CA LEU A 120 2.26 10.59 -5.19
C LEU A 120 0.77 10.86 -5.44
N PHE A 121 -0.05 10.86 -4.39
CA PHE A 121 -1.48 11.16 -4.49
C PHE A 121 -1.74 12.52 -5.13
N ASN A 122 -1.10 13.58 -4.61
CA ASN A 122 -1.29 14.94 -5.11
C ASN A 122 -0.91 15.07 -6.60
N ARG A 123 0.12 14.32 -7.05
CA ARG A 123 0.61 14.38 -8.43
C ARG A 123 -0.19 13.50 -9.39
N LEU A 124 -0.51 12.27 -8.99
CA LEU A 124 -1.03 11.24 -9.88
C LEU A 124 -2.56 11.17 -9.89
N SER A 125 -3.22 11.57 -8.80
CA SER A 125 -4.69 11.59 -8.75
C SER A 125 -5.26 12.39 -9.93
N PRO A 126 -4.84 13.64 -10.22
CA PRO A 126 -5.34 14.38 -11.40
C PRO A 126 -5.15 13.68 -12.75
N SER A 127 -4.24 12.72 -12.85
CA SER A 127 -3.98 11.91 -14.06
C SER A 127 -4.80 10.61 -14.12
N GLY A 128 -5.78 10.43 -13.23
CA GLY A 128 -6.68 9.29 -13.23
C GLY A 128 -6.27 8.14 -12.30
N TYR A 129 -5.26 8.33 -11.46
CA TYR A 129 -4.84 7.29 -10.51
C TYR A 129 -5.76 7.26 -9.29
N THR A 130 -6.08 6.05 -8.81
CA THR A 130 -6.82 5.83 -7.56
C THR A 130 -5.89 5.29 -6.50
N PHE A 131 -6.16 5.63 -5.23
CA PHE A 131 -5.32 5.28 -4.10
C PHE A 131 -6.15 4.52 -3.07
N ARG A 132 -5.54 3.54 -2.41
CA ARG A 132 -6.08 2.90 -1.20
C ARG A 132 -4.96 2.70 -0.19
N VAL A 133 -5.24 2.95 1.09
CA VAL A 133 -4.26 2.74 2.15
C VAL A 133 -4.88 1.87 3.23
N TYR A 134 -4.41 0.64 3.35
CA TYR A 134 -4.86 -0.30 4.35
C TYR A 134 -3.94 -0.28 5.57
N GLY A 135 -4.54 -0.17 6.75
CA GLY A 135 -3.87 -0.22 8.04
C GLY A 135 -4.05 -1.59 8.68
N VAL A 136 -2.96 -2.35 8.80
CA VAL A 136 -2.89 -3.61 9.54
C VAL A 136 -2.69 -3.32 11.02
N MET A 137 -3.38 -4.04 11.91
CA MET A 137 -3.12 -3.96 13.35
C MET A 137 -1.81 -4.65 13.71
N ASP A 138 -1.62 -5.87 13.20
CA ASP A 138 -0.39 -6.64 13.36
C ASP A 138 -0.08 -7.39 12.06
N PHE A 139 1.07 -7.15 11.44
CA PHE A 139 1.51 -7.87 10.24
C PHE A 139 1.69 -9.38 10.48
N LYS A 140 1.75 -9.83 11.74
CA LYS A 140 1.75 -11.25 12.11
C LYS A 140 0.34 -11.86 12.09
N ASP A 141 -0.71 -11.05 12.18
CA ASP A 141 -2.10 -11.50 11.98
C ASP A 141 -2.42 -11.62 10.49
N LEU A 142 -2.09 -12.79 9.93
CA LEU A 142 -2.28 -13.09 8.52
C LEU A 142 -3.77 -13.09 8.09
N THR A 143 -4.72 -13.09 9.03
CA THR A 143 -6.15 -13.02 8.70
C THR A 143 -6.53 -11.67 8.10
N GLU A 144 -5.79 -10.60 8.43
CA GLU A 144 -6.01 -9.26 7.89
C GLU A 144 -5.70 -9.17 6.39
N ALA A 145 -4.87 -10.07 5.85
CA ALA A 145 -4.55 -10.08 4.41
C ALA A 145 -5.79 -10.32 3.54
N SER A 146 -6.71 -11.19 3.96
CA SER A 146 -7.95 -11.47 3.21
C SER A 146 -8.85 -10.24 3.14
N TYR A 147 -8.96 -9.52 4.25
CA TYR A 147 -9.69 -8.26 4.29
C TYR A 147 -8.98 -7.17 3.48
N ALA A 148 -7.66 -7.06 3.57
CA ALA A 148 -6.87 -6.12 2.78
C ALA A 148 -7.14 -6.30 1.28
N VAL A 149 -7.17 -7.54 0.78
CA VAL A 149 -7.52 -7.84 -0.62
C VAL A 149 -8.96 -7.44 -0.94
N SER A 150 -9.91 -7.79 -0.07
CA SER A 150 -11.31 -7.41 -0.23
C SER A 150 -11.45 -5.88 -0.34
N TYR A 151 -10.84 -5.15 0.59
CA TYR A 151 -10.80 -3.70 0.59
C TYR A 151 -10.08 -3.13 -0.65
N ILE A 152 -9.02 -3.75 -1.16
CA ILE A 152 -8.30 -3.28 -2.36
C ILE A 152 -9.14 -3.48 -3.63
N LEU A 153 -9.95 -4.54 -3.71
CA LEU A 153 -10.73 -4.88 -4.90
C LEU A 153 -12.13 -4.29 -4.91
N GLN A 154 -12.72 -4.03 -3.74
CA GLN A 154 -14.10 -3.61 -3.58
C GLN A 154 -14.44 -2.37 -4.42
N ASP A 155 -15.51 -2.41 -5.21
CA ASP A 155 -16.14 -1.18 -5.68
C ASP A 155 -17.16 -0.74 -4.63
N ARG A 156 -17.05 0.52 -4.18
CA ARG A 156 -17.94 1.11 -3.17
C ARG A 156 -18.90 2.11 -3.77
N SER A 157 -18.74 2.43 -5.06
CA SER A 157 -19.66 3.26 -5.80
C SER A 157 -20.81 2.41 -6.36
N LEU A 158 -21.99 3.03 -6.49
CA LEU A 158 -23.09 2.47 -7.28
C LEU A 158 -22.92 2.74 -8.78
N GLU A 159 -22.01 3.66 -9.13
CA GLU A 159 -21.64 4.00 -10.51
C GLU A 159 -20.37 3.25 -10.90
N GLU A 160 -20.15 3.03 -12.20
CA GLU A 160 -18.94 2.39 -12.69
C GLU A 160 -17.69 3.12 -12.16
N GLU A 161 -16.83 2.38 -11.46
CA GLU A 161 -15.67 2.98 -10.82
C GLU A 161 -14.77 3.70 -11.81
N SER A 162 -14.62 5.00 -11.61
CA SER A 162 -13.70 5.84 -12.34
C SER A 162 -12.96 6.74 -11.38
N TRP A 163 -11.89 7.38 -11.83
CA TRP A 163 -11.20 8.39 -11.00
C TRP A 163 -12.13 9.51 -10.51
N GLN A 164 -13.16 9.87 -11.30
CA GLN A 164 -14.12 10.90 -10.94
C GLN A 164 -15.14 10.42 -9.90
N HIS A 165 -15.41 9.11 -9.87
CA HIS A 165 -16.43 8.48 -9.04
C HIS A 165 -15.82 7.47 -8.05
N SER A 166 -14.52 7.61 -7.75
CA SER A 166 -13.84 6.76 -6.77
C SER A 166 -14.21 7.19 -5.36
N ASP A 167 -14.64 6.22 -4.56
CA ASP A 167 -15.01 6.41 -3.15
C ASP A 167 -13.84 6.96 -2.30
N GLU A 168 -12.59 6.70 -2.73
CA GLU A 168 -11.38 7.19 -2.06
C GLU A 168 -10.70 8.34 -2.81
N LYS A 169 -11.46 9.42 -3.05
CA LYS A 169 -10.93 10.71 -3.51
C LYS A 169 -10.12 11.48 -2.44
N ARG A 170 -9.91 10.87 -1.28
CA ARG A 170 -9.07 11.36 -0.19
C ARG A 170 -8.15 10.25 0.29
N ILE A 171 -6.98 10.64 0.78
CA ILE A 171 -6.00 9.70 1.30
C ILE A 171 -6.22 9.51 2.81
N VAL A 172 -6.72 8.34 3.19
CA VAL A 172 -6.98 7.92 4.58
C VAL A 172 -6.47 6.50 4.76
N ILE A 173 -6.02 6.16 5.97
CA ILE A 173 -5.69 4.78 6.33
C ILE A 173 -6.98 4.13 6.82
N ARG A 174 -7.28 2.92 6.37
CA ARG A 174 -8.48 2.17 6.76
C ARG A 174 -8.13 0.80 7.31
N ASP A 175 -8.71 0.41 8.44
CA ASP A 175 -8.51 -0.93 9.03
C ASP A 175 -9.60 -1.93 8.64
N LYS A 176 -9.52 -3.16 9.19
CA LYS A 176 -10.51 -4.22 8.95
C LYS A 176 -11.92 -3.93 9.47
N GLU A 177 -12.07 -2.94 10.35
CA GLU A 177 -13.33 -2.53 10.93
C GLU A 177 -13.90 -1.29 10.23
N GLU A 178 -13.37 -0.93 9.05
CA GLU A 178 -13.74 0.26 8.28
C GLU A 178 -13.44 1.58 9.00
N ARG A 179 -12.63 1.56 10.06
CA ARG A 179 -12.27 2.80 10.78
C ARG A 179 -11.24 3.56 9.97
N GLU A 180 -11.44 4.87 9.90
CA GLU A 180 -10.53 5.77 9.20
C GLU A 180 -9.57 6.41 10.19
N TYR A 181 -8.28 6.32 9.88
CA TYR A 181 -7.23 6.99 10.60
C TYR A 181 -6.69 8.11 9.72
N SER A 182 -6.50 9.27 10.35
CA SER A 182 -5.70 10.32 9.76
C SER A 182 -4.30 9.79 9.55
N TRP A 183 -3.68 10.29 8.50
CA TRP A 183 -2.27 10.09 8.24
C TRP A 183 -1.36 10.54 9.37
#